data_AF-A0A229WJ60-F1
#
_entry.id   AF-A0A229WJ60-F1
#
_cell.length_a   1.000
_cell.length_b   1.000
_cell.length_c   1.000
_cell.angle_alpha   90.00
_cell.angle_beta   90.00
_cell.angle_gamma   90.00
#
_symmetry.space_group_name_H-M   'P 1'
#
loop_
_entity.id
_entity.type
_entity.pdbx_description
1 polymer ?
#
loop_
_entity_poly.entity_id
_entity_poly.type
_entity_poly.pdbx_seq_one_letter_code
_entity_poly.pdbx_strand_id
1 'polypeptide(L)'
;MAIEDAAVVATCLELCGKKNMPVGLRVVEKLRQKRVSVVEAASIKAMERQFDANWDTDQAHGKPTYDPRPAWLLRHDCVRHTYDEHESAALAVASRSEYIPTNAPLNGVYDEIPELA
;
A
#
# COMPACT_ATOMS: atom_id res chain seq x y z
N MET A 1 -0.65 -6.35 -4.65
CA MET A 1 -0.05 -5.05 -5.02
C MET A 1 0.12 -4.87 -6.52
N ALA A 2 0.76 -5.80 -7.24
CA ALA A 2 0.99 -5.65 -8.69
C ALA A 2 -0.28 -5.35 -9.53
N ILE A 3 -1.44 -5.94 -9.19
CA ILE A 3 -2.71 -5.65 -9.88
C ILE A 3 -3.13 -4.19 -9.69
N GLU A 4 -3.03 -3.67 -8.45
CA GLU A 4 -3.29 -2.25 -8.19
C GLU A 4 -2.28 -1.36 -8.92
N ASP A 5 -1.00 -1.75 -8.98
CA ASP A 5 0.02 -0.97 -9.69
C ASP A 5 -0.29 -0.86 -11.18
N ALA A 6 -0.69 -1.96 -11.83
CA ALA A 6 -1.11 -1.96 -13.22
C ALA A 6 -2.34 -1.07 -13.46
N ALA A 7 -3.35 -1.14 -12.59
CA ALA A 7 -4.56 -0.33 -12.68
C ALA A 7 -4.26 1.17 -12.51
N VAL A 8 -3.42 1.53 -11.54
CA VAL A 8 -3.04 2.93 -11.30
C VAL A 8 -2.17 3.46 -12.44
N VAL A 9 -1.23 2.68 -12.98
CA VAL A 9 -0.45 3.07 -14.16
C VAL A 9 -1.37 3.37 -15.35
N ALA A 10 -2.29 2.46 -15.67
CA ALA A 10 -3.22 2.64 -16.77
C ALA A 10 -4.09 3.90 -16.59
N THR A 11 -4.65 4.08 -15.40
CA THR A 11 -5.52 5.23 -15.07
C THR A 11 -4.74 6.55 -15.13
N CYS A 12 -3.52 6.60 -14.59
CA CYS A 12 -2.67 7.80 -14.68
C CYS A 12 -2.29 8.15 -16.13
N LEU A 13 -2.00 7.16 -16.97
CA LEU A 13 -1.68 7.37 -18.39
C LEU A 13 -2.88 7.88 -19.20
N GLU A 14 -4.08 7.39 -18.88
CA GLU A 14 -5.34 7.90 -19.42
C GLU A 14 -5.53 9.38 -19.03
N LEU A 15 -5.39 9.71 -17.75
CA LEU A 15 -5.63 11.06 -17.20
C LEU A 15 -4.60 12.09 -17.65
N CYS A 16 -3.32 11.73 -17.74
CA CYS A 16 -2.27 12.68 -18.11
C CYS A 16 -2.24 12.97 -19.63
N GLY A 17 -2.75 12.04 -20.43
CA GLY A 17 -2.68 12.07 -21.89
C GLY A 17 -1.25 11.90 -22.44
N LYS A 18 -1.17 11.72 -23.76
CA LYS A 18 0.08 11.35 -24.46
C LYS A 18 1.23 12.33 -24.28
N LYS A 19 0.95 13.63 -24.09
CA LYS A 19 1.98 14.68 -23.98
C LYS A 19 2.64 14.73 -22.60
N ASN A 20 2.00 14.18 -21.57
CA ASN A 20 2.46 14.29 -20.19
C ASN A 20 2.80 12.94 -19.56
N MET A 21 3.14 11.92 -20.36
CA MET A 21 3.46 10.58 -19.85
C MET A 21 4.51 10.57 -18.72
N PRO A 22 5.62 11.35 -18.79
CA PRO A 22 6.59 11.38 -17.70
C PRO A 22 5.98 11.90 -16.37
N VAL A 23 5.04 12.84 -16.44
CA VAL A 23 4.33 13.35 -15.26
C VAL A 23 3.40 12.28 -14.72
N GLY A 24 2.63 11.61 -15.59
CA GLY A 24 1.74 10.51 -15.20
C GLY A 24 2.48 9.39 -14.46
N LEU A 25 3.66 8.98 -14.95
CA LEU A 25 4.48 7.97 -14.27
C LEU A 25 4.99 8.43 -12.89
N ARG A 26 5.32 9.72 -12.71
CA ARG A 26 5.67 10.28 -11.39
C ARG A 26 4.47 10.35 -10.45
N VAL A 27 3.26 10.56 -10.98
CA VAL A 27 2.02 10.51 -10.19
C VAL A 27 1.77 9.09 -9.68
N VAL A 28 2.00 8.06 -10.49
CA VAL A 28 1.93 6.66 -10.04
C VAL A 28 2.79 6.44 -8.80
N GLU A 29 4.05 6.90 -8.82
CA GLU A 29 4.95 6.78 -7.67
C GLU A 29 4.34 7.41 -6.41
N LYS A 30 3.79 8.63 -6.51
CA LYS A 30 3.15 9.32 -5.38
C LYS A 30 1.95 8.57 -4.80
N LEU A 31 1.12 7.97 -5.66
CA LEU A 31 -0.08 7.25 -5.24
C LEU A 31 0.21 5.86 -4.68
N ARG A 32 1.32 5.23 -5.10
CA ARG A 32 1.60 3.81 -4.81
C ARG A 32 2.65 3.56 -3.74
N GLN A 33 3.72 4.36 -3.72
CA GLN A 33 4.93 4.05 -2.94
C GLN A 33 4.63 3.79 -1.47
N LYS A 34 3.99 4.73 -0.76
CA LYS A 34 3.69 4.59 0.68
C LYS A 34 2.87 3.33 0.98
N ARG A 35 1.81 3.09 0.20
CA ARG A 35 0.94 1.93 0.39
C ARG A 35 1.70 0.61 0.20
N VAL A 36 2.51 0.50 -0.85
CA VAL A 36 3.35 -0.68 -1.09
C VAL A 36 4.34 -0.88 0.05
N SER A 37 5.05 0.17 0.48
CA SER A 37 6.04 0.07 1.55
C SER A 37 5.45 -0.39 2.89
N VAL A 38 4.24 0.06 3.23
CA VAL A 38 3.56 -0.40 4.47
C VAL A 38 3.23 -1.90 4.39
N VAL A 39 2.73 -2.38 3.25
CA VAL A 39 2.39 -3.80 3.05
C VAL A 39 3.65 -4.67 3.01
N GLU A 40 4.72 -4.20 2.38
CA GLU A 40 6.01 -4.88 2.29
C GLU A 40 6.64 -5.05 3.68
N ALA A 41 6.73 -3.96 4.46
CA ALA A 41 7.26 -4.00 5.82
C ALA A 41 6.47 -4.97 6.73
N ALA A 42 5.14 -5.01 6.58
CA ALA A 42 4.30 -5.96 7.30
C ALA A 42 4.55 -7.41 6.89
N SER A 43 4.79 -7.65 5.60
CA SER A 43 5.05 -8.98 5.06
C SER A 43 6.37 -9.55 5.59
N ILE A 44 7.41 -8.71 5.73
CA ILE A 44 8.69 -9.10 6.33
C ILE A 44 8.49 -9.50 7.80
N LYS A 45 7.81 -8.67 8.60
CA LYS A 45 7.50 -8.99 10.00
C LYS A 45 6.68 -10.27 10.15
N ALA A 46 5.70 -10.49 9.27
CA ALA A 46 4.87 -11.70 9.28
C ALA A 46 5.72 -12.94 8.97
N MET A 47 6.65 -12.81 8.00
CA MET A 47 7.59 -13.87 7.64
C MET A 47 8.53 -14.21 8.81
N GLU A 48 9.11 -13.22 9.48
CA GLU A 48 9.95 -13.41 10.68
C GLU A 48 9.20 -14.20 11.76
N ARG A 49 7.96 -13.81 12.08
CA ARG A 49 7.10 -14.52 13.04
C ARG A 49 6.83 -15.98 12.62
N GLN A 50 6.63 -16.23 11.34
CA GLN A 50 6.41 -17.58 10.83
C GLN A 50 7.65 -18.46 10.95
N PHE A 51 8.85 -17.90 10.76
CA PHE A 51 10.10 -18.62 10.91
C PHE A 51 10.47 -18.89 12.37
N ASP A 52 10.17 -17.95 13.27
CA ASP A 52 10.42 -18.12 14.72
C ASP A 52 9.40 -19.03 15.41
N ALA A 53 8.26 -19.29 14.76
CA ALA A 53 7.19 -20.09 15.34
C ALA A 53 7.57 -21.55 15.52
N ASN A 54 7.24 -22.10 16.69
CA ASN A 54 7.38 -23.53 16.96
C ASN A 54 6.17 -24.31 16.45
N TRP A 55 6.25 -24.76 15.20
CA TRP A 55 5.19 -25.48 14.49
C TRP A 55 4.86 -26.87 15.07
N ASP A 56 5.76 -27.44 15.89
CA ASP A 56 5.61 -28.79 16.47
C ASP A 56 4.83 -28.80 17.79
N THR A 57 4.54 -27.63 18.37
CA THR A 57 3.75 -27.55 19.60
C THR A 57 2.24 -27.53 19.31
N ASP A 58 1.46 -28.32 20.07
CA ASP A 58 -0.02 -28.30 20.05
C ASP A 58 -0.61 -27.03 20.70
N GLN A 59 0.24 -26.10 21.16
CA GLN A 59 -0.22 -24.87 21.77
C GLN A 59 -0.86 -23.97 20.71
N ALA A 60 -2.18 -23.79 20.80
CA ALA A 60 -2.95 -22.81 20.03
C ALA A 60 -2.37 -21.38 20.10
N HIS A 61 -1.54 -21.09 21.11
CA HIS A 61 -0.87 -19.81 21.35
C HIS A 61 0.52 -19.69 20.69
N GLY A 62 1.14 -20.77 20.22
CA GLY A 62 2.50 -20.78 19.65
C GLY A 62 2.57 -20.73 18.12
N LYS A 63 1.44 -20.93 17.44
CA LYS A 63 1.35 -20.90 15.97
C LYS A 63 0.79 -19.54 15.50
N PRO A 64 1.49 -18.80 14.63
CA PRO A 64 0.97 -17.59 14.02
C PRO A 64 -0.09 -17.98 12.98
N THR A 65 -1.31 -18.20 13.45
CA THR A 65 -2.47 -18.58 12.62
C THR A 65 -3.33 -17.38 12.23
N TYR A 66 -3.17 -16.26 12.93
CA TYR A 66 -3.86 -15.02 12.62
C TYR A 66 -3.08 -14.20 11.60
N ASP A 67 -3.69 -14.00 10.45
CA ASP A 67 -3.21 -13.08 9.41
C ASP A 67 -4.10 -11.83 9.40
N PRO A 68 -3.58 -10.65 9.80
CA PRO A 68 -4.35 -9.42 9.84
C PRO A 68 -4.81 -9.00 8.44
N ARG A 69 -6.13 -8.83 8.31
CA ARG A 69 -6.82 -8.45 7.08
C ARG A 69 -7.43 -7.04 7.20
N PRO A 70 -6.61 -5.98 7.24
CA PRO A 70 -7.10 -4.64 7.51
C PRO A 70 -8.02 -4.14 6.39
N ALA A 71 -9.09 -3.46 6.79
CA ALA A 71 -10.10 -2.98 5.85
C ALA A 71 -9.53 -1.95 4.85
N TRP A 72 -8.59 -1.10 5.27
CA TRP A 72 -7.93 -0.13 4.38
C TRP A 72 -7.11 -0.81 3.27
N LEU A 73 -6.66 -2.04 3.48
CA LEU A 73 -5.99 -2.82 2.44
C LEU A 73 -7.02 -3.48 1.53
N LEU A 74 -7.94 -4.27 2.11
CA LEU A 74 -8.83 -5.16 1.34
C LEU A 74 -9.98 -4.46 0.63
N ARG A 75 -10.43 -3.30 1.12
CA ARG A 75 -11.56 -2.56 0.56
C ARG A 75 -11.14 -1.37 -0.30
N HIS A 76 -9.85 -1.25 -0.58
CA HIS A 76 -9.33 -0.12 -1.35
C HIS A 76 -9.69 -0.25 -2.83
N ASP A 77 -10.42 0.73 -3.35
CA ASP A 77 -10.63 0.91 -4.78
C ASP A 77 -9.53 1.82 -5.34
N CYS A 78 -8.48 1.20 -5.88
CA CYS A 78 -7.32 1.91 -6.42
C CYS A 78 -7.64 2.74 -7.69
N VAL A 79 -8.64 2.32 -8.49
CA VAL A 79 -9.02 3.04 -9.70
C VAL A 79 -9.76 4.30 -9.31
N ARG A 80 -10.79 4.17 -8.46
CA ARG A 80 -11.55 5.33 -7.97
C ARG A 80 -10.65 6.32 -7.23
N HIS A 81 -9.81 5.82 -6.33
CA HIS A 81 -8.84 6.65 -5.61
C HIS A 81 -7.89 7.40 -6.54
N THR A 82 -7.44 6.77 -7.63
CA THR A 82 -6.59 7.45 -8.61
C THR A 82 -7.34 8.59 -9.29
N TYR A 83 -8.59 8.40 -9.73
CA TYR A 83 -9.38 9.51 -10.27
C TYR A 83 -9.57 10.66 -9.27
N ASP A 84 -9.81 10.33 -8.00
CA ASP A 84 -10.05 11.33 -6.96
C ASP A 84 -8.78 12.12 -6.57
N GLU A 85 -7.60 11.47 -6.54
CA GLU A 85 -6.35 12.08 -6.05
C GLU A 85 -5.36 12.49 -7.15
N HIS A 86 -5.60 12.15 -8.42
CA HIS A 86 -4.64 12.38 -9.51
C HIS A 86 -4.24 13.86 -9.63
N GLU A 87 -5.19 14.78 -9.53
CA GLU A 87 -4.91 16.22 -9.66
C GLU A 87 -4.01 16.73 -8.53
N SER A 88 -4.31 16.37 -7.28
CA SER A 88 -3.51 16.70 -6.10
C SER A 88 -2.09 16.13 -6.21
N ALA A 89 -1.95 14.87 -6.62
CA ALA A 89 -0.67 14.24 -6.81
C ALA A 89 0.12 14.86 -7.98
N ALA A 90 -0.55 15.19 -9.09
CA ALA A 90 0.07 15.86 -10.24
C ALA A 90 0.55 17.28 -9.89
N LEU A 91 -0.22 18.02 -9.09
CA LEU A 91 0.18 19.32 -8.58
C LEU A 91 1.44 19.20 -7.73
N ALA A 92 1.50 18.21 -6.82
CA ALA A 92 2.69 17.96 -6.00
C ALA A 92 3.93 17.59 -6.85
N VAL A 93 3.73 16.82 -7.92
CA VAL A 93 4.80 16.48 -8.87
C VAL A 93 5.33 17.71 -9.61
N ALA A 94 4.45 18.64 -9.98
CA ALA A 94 4.78 19.87 -10.71
C ALA A 94 5.44 20.93 -9.80
N SER A 95 4.89 21.13 -8.61
CA SER A 95 5.38 22.09 -7.61
C SER A 95 6.60 21.58 -6.84
N ARG A 96 6.93 20.28 -6.96
CA ARG A 96 7.91 19.56 -6.13
C ARG A 96 7.56 19.61 -4.64
N SER A 97 6.28 19.73 -4.30
CA SER A 97 5.82 19.60 -2.93
C SER A 97 5.61 18.14 -2.54
N GLU A 98 5.43 17.91 -1.24
CA GLU A 98 4.99 16.62 -0.74
C GLU A 98 3.52 16.38 -1.12
N TYR A 99 3.20 15.11 -1.39
CA TYR A 99 1.83 14.60 -1.49
C TYR A 99 1.60 13.72 -0.28
N ILE A 100 0.49 13.90 0.43
CA ILE A 100 0.14 13.14 1.63
C ILE A 100 -0.79 12.00 1.21
N PRO A 101 -0.35 10.73 1.23
CA PRO A 101 -1.16 9.61 0.77
C PRO A 101 -2.32 9.31 1.73
N THR A 102 -3.51 9.11 1.17
CA THR A 102 -4.75 8.80 1.91
C THR A 102 -5.15 7.32 1.84
N ASN A 103 -4.40 6.50 1.10
CA ASN A 103 -4.68 5.08 0.85
C ASN A 103 -3.84 4.10 1.69
N ALA A 104 -3.15 4.63 2.70
CA ALA A 104 -2.38 3.87 3.66
C ALA A 104 -2.39 4.59 5.02
N PRO A 105 -2.16 3.87 6.15
CA PRO A 105 -2.04 4.48 7.46
C PRO A 105 -0.95 5.57 7.49
N LEU A 106 -1.29 6.75 8.02
CA LEU A 106 -0.36 7.89 8.07
C LEU A 106 0.88 7.59 8.92
N ASN A 107 0.69 6.88 10.04
CA ASN A 107 1.77 6.39 10.89
C ASN A 107 2.64 5.32 10.21
N GLY A 108 2.24 4.82 9.03
CA GLY A 108 2.95 3.78 8.29
C GLY A 108 2.88 2.40 8.94
N VAL A 109 2.02 2.22 9.95
CA VAL A 109 1.87 0.95 10.66
C VAL A 109 0.76 0.18 10.00
N TYR A 110 1.08 -1.02 9.50
CA TYR A 110 0.08 -1.99 9.07
C TYR A 110 -0.66 -2.45 10.32
N ASP A 111 -1.97 -2.20 10.43
CA ASP A 111 -2.78 -2.50 11.64
C ASP A 111 -2.37 -3.85 12.24
N GLU A 112 -1.60 -3.78 13.32
CA GLU A 112 -0.87 -4.95 13.82
C GLU A 112 -1.81 -5.89 14.59
N ILE A 113 -1.41 -7.15 14.60
CA ILE A 113 -1.84 -8.13 15.59
C ILE A 113 -1.48 -7.56 16.98
N PRO A 114 -2.41 -7.47 17.95
CA PRO A 114 -2.03 -7.15 19.33
C PRO A 114 -0.92 -8.11 19.77
N GLU A 115 0.14 -7.62 20.41
CA GLU A 115 1.11 -8.51 21.06
C GLU A 115 0.33 -9.44 21.99
N LEU A 116 0.44 -10.75 21.76
CA LEU A 116 -0.12 -11.74 22.67
C LEU A 116 0.66 -11.62 23.98
N ALA A 117 0.01 -11.02 24.98
CA ALA A 117 0.49 -10.93 26.36
C ALA A 117 0.61 -12.32 27.02
#